data_AF-A0A6G3U4Y9-F1
#
_entry.id   AF-A0A6G3U4Y9-F1
#
_cell.length_a   1.000
_cell.length_b   1.000
_cell.length_c   1.000
_cell.angle_alpha   90.00
_cell.angle_beta   90.00
_cell.angle_gamma   90.00
#
_symmetry.space_group_name_H-M   'P 1'
#
loop_
_entity.id
_entity.type
_entity.pdbx_description
1 polymer ?
#
loop_
_entity_poly.entity_id
_entity_poly.type
_entity_poly.pdbx_seq_one_letter_code
_entity_poly.pdbx_strand_id
1 'polypeptide(L)'
;MTILCVRFQLPSADEAALPALLGLLEEFTPVVQALPPDTALADLRGAERYFGRTAVELASVIRVRALALHGVDCVIGAGSGPMTARMALREARPGRTRAVAEDEVREFLAGRPVVALPGVGTKTARTLCEYGLDTLGRVAAAPLSTLQRLVGARAGRELHEKANGVDRGRVVPNAVSRSLATERPFTRDELDPGRHRRALLSAAGELGARLRALDKVCRSLTLTVRYADRSATTRTRTLPEPTAHSAALTRTAYGLYEALGLQRARVRAIALRAEGLDAAEHASHQLTFDPVDEKVRRIEEVADRARAKFGPRAVMPGTLAA
;
A
#
# COMPACT_ATOMS: atom_id res chain seq x y z
N MET A 1 26.70 -2.58 2.50
CA MET A 1 25.31 -2.57 3.03
C MET A 1 24.62 -1.36 2.47
N THR A 2 23.56 -1.43 1.65
CA THR A 2 22.96 -0.14 1.30
C THR A 2 21.54 -0.07 0.80
N ILE A 3 20.67 -1.02 1.14
CA ILE A 3 19.25 -0.78 0.89
C ILE A 3 18.64 -0.16 2.12
N LEU A 4 18.05 1.02 1.95
CA LEU A 4 17.18 1.63 2.94
C LEU A 4 15.74 1.25 2.64
N CYS A 5 15.00 0.95 3.70
CA CYS A 5 13.54 0.92 3.71
C CYS A 5 13.09 2.09 4.58
N VAL A 6 12.47 3.08 3.95
CA VAL A 6 12.04 4.33 4.59
C VAL A 6 10.52 4.31 4.67
N ARG A 7 9.97 4.47 5.87
CA ARG A 7 8.53 4.69 6.07
C ARG A 7 8.31 6.10 6.58
N PHE A 8 7.58 6.88 5.78
CA PHE A 8 7.20 8.25 6.05
C PHE A 8 6.01 8.29 7.02
N GLN A 9 6.05 9.12 8.05
CA GLN A 9 4.94 9.30 8.98
C GLN A 9 3.95 10.33 8.42
N LEU A 10 3.22 9.93 7.40
CA LEU A 10 2.22 10.77 6.76
C LEU A 10 0.97 10.92 7.64
N PRO A 11 0.40 12.13 7.77
CA PRO A 11 -0.97 12.29 8.25
C PRO A 11 -1.92 11.47 7.38
N SER A 12 -2.97 10.90 7.96
CA SER A 12 -3.88 9.92 7.34
C SER A 12 -4.64 10.37 6.08
N ALA A 13 -4.38 11.58 5.57
CA ALA A 13 -5.00 12.16 4.38
C ALA A 13 -4.00 12.61 3.29
N ASP A 14 -2.68 12.52 3.50
CA ASP A 14 -1.69 13.17 2.60
C ASP A 14 -0.88 12.19 1.75
N GLU A 15 -1.57 11.37 0.95
CA GLU A 15 -0.91 10.57 -0.11
C GLU A 15 -0.27 11.46 -1.20
N ALA A 16 -0.59 12.76 -1.24
CA ALA A 16 0.00 13.73 -2.16
C ALA A 16 1.44 14.10 -1.80
N ALA A 17 1.87 13.89 -0.54
CA ALA A 17 3.23 14.12 -0.10
C ALA A 17 4.21 13.03 -0.54
N LEU A 18 3.75 11.79 -0.76
CA LEU A 18 4.64 10.66 -1.10
C LEU A 18 5.46 10.92 -2.38
N PRO A 19 4.90 11.41 -3.51
CA PRO A 19 5.69 11.78 -4.68
C PRO A 19 6.83 12.78 -4.38
N ALA A 20 6.58 13.79 -3.55
CA ALA A 20 7.60 14.78 -3.19
C ALA A 20 8.71 14.14 -2.32
N LEU A 21 8.32 13.30 -1.36
CA LEU A 21 9.25 12.57 -0.49
C LEU A 21 10.07 11.52 -1.26
N LEU A 22 9.51 10.93 -2.31
CA LEU A 22 10.24 10.06 -3.22
C LEU A 22 11.23 10.86 -4.06
N GLY A 23 10.84 12.04 -4.55
CA GLY A 23 11.75 12.98 -5.20
C GLY A 23 12.96 13.34 -4.31
N LEU A 24 12.74 13.51 -3.00
CA LEU A 24 13.83 13.69 -2.03
C LEU A 24 14.78 12.48 -1.98
N LEU A 25 14.26 11.25 -2.04
CA LEU A 25 15.13 10.05 -2.10
C LEU A 25 15.88 9.96 -3.43
N GLU A 26 15.26 10.40 -4.52
CA GLU A 26 15.84 10.42 -5.87
C GLU A 26 17.03 11.38 -5.99
N GLU A 27 17.11 12.41 -5.13
CA GLU A 27 18.31 13.26 -5.00
C GLU A 27 19.55 12.50 -4.51
N PHE A 28 19.36 11.37 -3.80
CA PHE A 28 20.46 10.54 -3.29
C PHE A 28 20.76 9.35 -4.20
N THR A 29 19.73 8.73 -4.78
CA THR A 29 19.90 7.58 -5.68
C THR A 29 18.78 7.53 -6.71
N PRO A 30 19.07 7.23 -7.99
CA PRO A 30 18.04 7.00 -8.99
C PRO A 30 17.29 5.66 -8.78
N VAL A 31 17.77 4.79 -7.89
CA VAL A 31 17.22 3.46 -7.67
C VAL A 31 16.27 3.48 -6.47
N VAL A 32 15.08 4.06 -6.69
CA VAL A 32 14.01 4.19 -5.67
C VAL A 32 12.78 3.42 -6.11
N GLN A 33 12.27 2.56 -5.23
CA GLN A 33 11.02 1.84 -5.41
C GLN A 33 9.98 2.34 -4.41
N ALA A 34 8.92 2.97 -4.91
CA ALA A 34 7.74 3.33 -4.15
C ALA A 34 6.99 2.08 -3.67
N LEU A 35 6.66 2.05 -2.38
CA LEU A 35 5.81 1.05 -1.74
C LEU A 35 4.65 1.77 -1.02
N PRO A 36 3.59 2.16 -1.74
CA PRO A 36 2.43 2.83 -1.14
C PRO A 36 1.85 2.05 0.05
N PRO A 37 1.28 2.73 1.05
CA PRO A 37 0.88 4.15 1.02
C PRO A 37 1.97 5.15 1.44
N ASP A 38 2.99 4.72 2.17
CA ASP A 38 3.87 5.60 2.93
C ASP A 38 5.34 5.12 2.95
N THR A 39 5.67 4.08 2.20
CA THR A 39 6.97 3.40 2.30
C THR A 39 7.73 3.47 0.97
N ALA A 40 9.05 3.43 1.05
CA ALA A 40 9.94 3.39 -0.10
C ALA A 40 11.15 2.50 0.19
N LEU A 41 11.68 1.86 -0.86
CA LEU A 41 13.01 1.25 -0.84
C LEU A 41 13.95 2.12 -1.68
N ALA A 42 15.16 2.35 -1.19
CA ALA A 42 16.19 3.08 -1.90
C ALA A 42 17.49 2.27 -1.87
N ASP A 43 18.10 2.04 -3.03
CA ASP A 43 19.41 1.41 -3.14
C ASP A 43 20.50 2.47 -3.19
N LEU A 44 21.23 2.60 -2.10
CA LEU A 44 22.24 3.61 -1.90
C LEU A 44 23.66 3.11 -2.24
N ARG A 45 23.83 1.95 -2.88
CA ARG A 45 25.18 1.41 -3.20
C ARG A 45 26.04 2.39 -3.99
N GLY A 46 25.44 3.10 -4.95
CA GLY A 46 26.11 4.18 -5.67
C GLY A 46 26.27 5.45 -4.84
N ALA A 47 25.29 5.76 -3.99
CA ALA A 47 25.25 6.96 -3.16
C ALA A 47 26.34 6.97 -2.09
N GLU A 48 26.61 5.84 -1.41
CA GLU A 48 27.70 5.77 -0.41
C GLU A 48 29.04 6.16 -1.02
N ARG A 49 29.32 5.66 -2.23
CA ARG A 49 30.57 5.97 -2.94
C ARG A 49 30.62 7.43 -3.39
N TYR A 50 29.50 7.97 -3.86
CA TYR A 50 29.43 9.36 -4.33
C TYR A 50 29.56 10.38 -3.19
N PHE A 51 28.84 10.16 -2.08
CA PHE A 51 28.82 11.08 -0.94
C PHE A 51 29.93 10.83 0.08
N GLY A 52 30.65 9.71 -0.01
CA GLY A 52 31.67 9.32 0.97
C GLY A 52 31.12 9.13 2.38
N ARG A 53 29.88 8.63 2.49
CA ARG A 53 29.14 8.45 3.74
C ARG A 53 28.51 7.08 3.79
N THR A 54 28.35 6.53 4.98
CA THR A 54 27.65 5.25 5.21
C THR A 54 26.15 5.39 4.99
N ALA A 55 25.47 4.26 4.74
CA ALA A 55 24.01 4.19 4.66
C ALA A 55 23.29 4.83 5.85
N VAL A 56 23.85 4.69 7.06
CA VAL A 56 23.25 5.20 8.31
C VAL A 56 23.39 6.73 8.40
N GLU A 57 24.52 7.27 7.96
CA GLU A 57 24.73 8.72 7.87
C GLU A 57 23.82 9.33 6.81
N LEU A 58 23.72 8.72 5.62
CA LEU A 58 22.80 9.14 4.57
C LEU A 58 21.34 9.06 5.04
N ALA A 59 20.94 8.00 5.74
CA ALA A 59 19.62 7.89 6.34
C ALA A 59 19.32 9.04 7.33
N SER A 60 20.33 9.49 8.08
CA SER A 60 20.18 10.62 9.00
C SER A 60 19.97 11.94 8.25
N VAL A 61 20.70 12.15 7.14
CA VAL A 61 20.51 13.31 6.26
C VAL A 61 19.12 13.30 5.62
N ILE A 62 18.70 12.15 5.08
CA ILE A 62 17.37 11.96 4.47
C ILE A 62 16.27 12.32 5.46
N ARG A 63 16.37 11.85 6.71
CA ARG A 63 15.41 12.15 7.77
C ARG A 63 15.35 13.66 8.07
N VAL A 64 16.50 14.30 8.24
CA VAL A 64 16.56 15.75 8.52
C VAL A 64 15.96 16.55 7.36
N ARG A 65 16.25 16.18 6.10
CA ARG A 65 15.67 16.84 4.93
C ARG A 65 14.16 16.61 4.81
N ALA A 66 13.68 15.40 5.05
CA ALA A 66 12.24 15.10 5.01
C ALA A 66 11.48 15.93 6.04
N LEU A 67 12.04 16.07 7.25
CA LEU A 67 11.46 16.90 8.29
C LEU A 67 11.52 18.40 7.93
N ALA A 68 12.66 18.89 7.46
CA ALA A 68 12.87 20.31 7.18
C ALA A 68 12.10 20.82 5.95
N LEU A 69 12.02 20.02 4.88
CA LEU A 69 11.43 20.42 3.60
C LEU A 69 9.94 20.07 3.50
N HIS A 70 9.51 19.00 4.16
CA HIS A 70 8.15 18.48 4.03
C HIS A 70 7.41 18.37 5.36
N GLY A 71 8.05 18.63 6.50
CA GLY A 71 7.41 18.48 7.82
C GLY A 71 7.10 17.02 8.20
N VAL A 72 7.75 16.05 7.56
CA VAL A 72 7.47 14.62 7.72
C VAL A 72 8.64 13.92 8.40
N ASP A 73 8.40 13.25 9.53
CA ASP A 73 9.39 12.35 10.14
C ASP A 73 9.37 10.97 9.47
N CYS A 74 10.48 10.25 9.59
CA CYS A 74 10.70 8.96 8.94
C CYS A 74 11.17 7.91 9.93
N VAL A 75 10.71 6.69 9.76
CA VAL A 75 11.30 5.49 10.39
C VAL A 75 12.10 4.76 9.31
N ILE A 76 13.36 4.42 9.60
CA ILE A 76 14.29 3.89 8.59
C ILE A 76 14.92 2.58 9.07
N GLY A 77 14.79 1.54 8.25
CA GLY A 77 15.55 0.29 8.35
C GLY A 77 16.61 0.20 7.25
N ALA A 78 17.77 -0.39 7.54
CA ALA A 78 18.85 -0.58 6.58
C ALA A 78 19.34 -2.03 6.59
N GLY A 79 19.66 -2.57 5.42
CA GLY A 79 20.16 -3.94 5.27
C GLY A 79 20.91 -4.20 3.97
N SER A 80 21.43 -5.42 3.82
CA SER A 80 22.12 -5.89 2.60
C SER A 80 21.17 -6.13 1.42
N GLY A 81 19.88 -6.38 1.69
CA GLY A 81 18.83 -6.65 0.70
C GLY A 81 17.49 -5.99 1.06
N PRO A 82 16.52 -5.91 0.12
CA PRO A 82 15.18 -5.39 0.40
C PRO A 82 14.47 -6.09 1.57
N MET A 83 14.62 -7.41 1.68
CA MET A 83 14.04 -8.22 2.75
C MET A 83 14.58 -7.81 4.12
N THR A 84 15.91 -7.77 4.26
CA THR A 84 16.58 -7.38 5.50
C THR A 84 16.26 -5.94 5.88
N ALA A 85 16.27 -5.00 4.93
CA ALA A 85 15.92 -3.60 5.18
C ALA A 85 14.47 -3.44 5.70
N ARG A 86 13.52 -4.20 5.12
CA ARG A 86 12.13 -4.22 5.58
C ARG A 86 11.97 -4.87 6.96
N MET A 87 12.74 -5.92 7.25
CA MET A 87 12.75 -6.53 8.58
C MET A 87 13.34 -5.58 9.62
N ALA A 88 14.44 -4.91 9.31
CA ALA A 88 15.06 -3.90 10.16
C ALA A 88 14.10 -2.73 10.44
N LEU A 89 13.32 -2.29 9.44
CA LEU A 89 12.33 -1.22 9.59
C LEU A 89 11.26 -1.55 10.65
N ARG A 90 10.89 -2.83 10.81
CA ARG A 90 9.87 -3.24 11.81
C ARG A 90 10.34 -2.99 13.25
N GLU A 91 11.64 -2.94 13.49
CA GLU A 91 12.25 -2.68 14.79
C GLU A 91 12.84 -1.27 14.91
N ALA A 92 12.88 -0.54 13.80
CA ALA A 92 13.31 0.83 13.79
C ALA A 92 12.34 1.70 14.58
N ARG A 93 12.90 2.72 15.24
CA ARG A 93 12.15 3.71 16.02
C ARG A 93 12.27 5.08 15.35
N PRO A 94 11.33 6.00 15.58
CA PRO A 94 11.53 7.40 15.24
C PRO A 94 12.87 7.92 15.80
N GLY A 95 13.52 8.81 15.08
CA GLY A 95 14.86 9.33 15.40
C GLY A 95 16.06 8.38 15.19
N ARG A 96 15.90 7.05 15.12
CA ARG A 96 17.03 6.11 15.01
C ARG A 96 16.89 5.12 13.86
N THR A 97 17.88 5.08 12.98
CA THR A 97 17.95 4.09 11.89
C THR A 97 18.35 2.73 12.46
N ARG A 98 17.58 1.67 12.17
CA ARG A 98 17.97 0.29 12.50
C ARG A 98 18.72 -0.29 11.32
N ALA A 99 20.03 -0.49 11.46
CA ALA A 99 20.84 -1.21 10.50
C ALA A 99 21.08 -2.66 10.96
N VAL A 100 21.14 -3.59 10.01
CA VAL A 100 21.50 -5.00 10.22
C VAL A 100 22.62 -5.34 9.25
N ALA A 101 23.81 -5.63 9.77
CA ALA A 101 24.97 -5.96 8.94
C ALA A 101 24.80 -7.31 8.23
N GLU A 102 25.53 -7.52 7.13
CA GLU A 102 25.36 -8.69 6.26
C GLU A 102 25.69 -10.01 6.98
N ASP A 103 26.72 -9.99 7.81
CA ASP A 103 27.16 -11.06 8.70
C ASP A 103 26.19 -11.30 9.87
N GLU A 104 25.46 -10.28 10.30
CA GLU A 104 24.47 -10.38 11.39
C GLU A 104 23.08 -10.85 10.93
N VAL A 105 22.80 -10.90 9.62
CA VAL A 105 21.43 -11.14 9.09
C VAL A 105 20.83 -12.43 9.62
N ARG A 106 21.60 -13.53 9.60
CA ARG A 106 21.09 -14.84 10.01
C ARG A 106 20.69 -14.87 11.48
N GLU A 107 21.53 -14.31 12.35
CA GLU A 107 21.25 -14.20 13.78
C GLU A 107 20.05 -13.30 14.03
N PHE A 108 20.01 -12.14 13.38
CA PHE A 108 18.91 -11.18 13.46
C PHE A 108 17.56 -11.80 13.07
N LEU A 109 17.53 -12.68 12.06
CA LEU A 109 16.33 -13.35 11.58
C LEU A 109 15.91 -14.53 12.46
N ALA A 110 16.84 -15.27 13.07
CA ALA A 110 16.56 -16.57 13.70
C ALA A 110 15.40 -16.56 14.69
N GLY A 111 15.32 -15.54 15.56
CA GLY A 111 14.26 -15.41 16.56
C GLY A 111 12.93 -14.81 16.06
N ARG A 112 12.83 -14.46 14.77
CA ARG A 112 11.66 -13.74 14.23
C ARG A 112 10.55 -14.71 13.83
N PRO A 113 9.28 -14.35 14.05
CA PRO A 113 8.18 -15.19 13.63
C PRO A 113 8.09 -15.25 12.11
N VAL A 114 7.67 -16.39 11.57
CA VAL A 114 7.63 -16.64 10.12
C VAL A 114 6.70 -15.67 9.39
N VAL A 115 5.62 -15.23 10.04
CA VAL A 115 4.67 -14.23 9.52
C VAL A 115 5.30 -12.85 9.31
N ALA A 116 6.46 -12.58 9.93
CA ALA A 116 7.16 -11.33 9.73
C ALA A 116 7.88 -11.24 8.38
N LEU A 117 8.19 -12.38 7.77
CA LEU A 117 9.01 -12.42 6.56
C LEU A 117 8.28 -11.83 5.35
N PRO A 118 8.86 -10.84 4.64
CA PRO A 118 8.29 -10.30 3.41
C PRO A 118 8.06 -11.39 2.34
N GLY A 119 6.80 -11.52 1.92
CA GLY A 119 6.36 -12.53 0.95
C GLY A 119 5.66 -13.75 1.57
N VAL A 120 5.67 -13.90 2.90
CA VAL A 120 4.89 -14.93 3.58
C VAL A 120 3.52 -14.35 3.95
N GLY A 121 2.46 -14.88 3.32
CA GLY A 121 1.08 -14.54 3.65
C GLY A 121 0.57 -15.27 4.89
N THR A 122 -0.58 -14.84 5.41
CA THR A 122 -1.21 -15.43 6.61
C THR A 122 -1.50 -16.93 6.46
N LYS A 123 -1.95 -17.37 5.27
CA LYS A 123 -2.19 -18.80 4.98
C LYS A 123 -0.89 -19.61 5.06
N THR A 124 0.16 -19.15 4.41
CA THR A 124 1.49 -19.81 4.42
C THR A 124 2.06 -19.85 5.83
N ALA A 125 1.99 -18.73 6.58
CA ALA A 125 2.44 -18.69 7.96
C ALA A 125 1.67 -19.67 8.84
N ARG A 126 0.33 -19.74 8.71
CA ARG A 126 -0.50 -20.70 9.45
C ARG A 126 -0.10 -22.15 9.15
N THR A 127 0.05 -22.50 7.87
CA THR A 127 0.52 -23.84 7.48
C THR A 127 1.88 -24.15 8.10
N LEU A 128 2.84 -23.23 8.09
CA LEU A 128 4.15 -23.47 8.71
C LEU A 128 4.05 -23.64 10.23
N CYS A 129 3.25 -22.81 10.91
CA CYS A 129 3.03 -22.91 12.34
C CYS A 129 2.37 -24.25 12.75
N GLU A 130 1.47 -24.80 11.93
CA GLU A 130 0.84 -26.12 12.17
C GLU A 130 1.87 -27.26 12.21
N TYR A 131 3.04 -27.08 11.58
CA TYR A 131 4.17 -28.03 11.61
C TYR A 131 5.30 -27.58 12.57
N GLY A 132 5.03 -26.65 13.48
CA GLY A 132 6.01 -26.16 14.47
C GLY A 132 7.08 -25.20 13.91
N LEU A 133 6.94 -24.78 12.64
CA LEU A 133 7.85 -23.84 11.96
C LEU A 133 7.37 -22.39 12.18
N ASP A 134 7.29 -21.99 13.44
CA ASP A 134 6.82 -20.68 13.90
C ASP A 134 7.85 -19.54 13.73
N THR A 135 9.14 -19.88 13.66
CA THR A 135 10.28 -18.96 13.66
C THR A 135 11.16 -19.18 12.44
N LEU A 136 11.82 -18.10 11.97
CA LEU A 136 12.71 -18.19 10.80
C LEU A 136 13.93 -19.05 11.08
N GLY A 137 14.42 -19.13 12.31
CA GLY A 137 15.48 -20.07 12.68
C GLY A 137 15.08 -21.53 12.47
N ARG A 138 13.85 -21.90 12.85
CA ARG A 138 13.31 -23.25 12.60
C ARG A 138 13.08 -23.52 11.12
N VAL A 139 12.57 -22.53 10.39
CA VAL A 139 12.41 -22.64 8.91
C VAL A 139 13.77 -22.81 8.23
N ALA A 140 14.79 -22.06 8.66
CA ALA A 140 16.15 -22.15 8.11
C ALA A 140 16.82 -23.50 8.40
N ALA A 141 16.47 -24.14 9.51
CA ALA A 141 16.95 -25.48 9.89
C ALA A 141 16.15 -26.62 9.26
N ALA A 142 14.96 -26.35 8.74
CA ALA A 142 14.10 -27.37 8.15
C ALA A 142 14.64 -27.86 6.79
N PRO A 143 14.56 -29.17 6.48
CA PRO A 143 14.93 -29.67 5.16
C PRO A 143 14.14 -28.99 4.04
N LEU A 144 14.83 -28.55 3.00
CA LEU A 144 14.21 -27.87 1.85
C LEU A 144 13.05 -28.67 1.24
N SER A 145 13.19 -30.00 1.14
CA SER A 145 12.14 -30.89 0.62
C SER A 145 10.85 -30.85 1.47
N THR A 146 10.95 -30.63 2.77
CA THR A 146 9.79 -30.46 3.65
C THR A 146 9.09 -29.14 3.36
N LEU A 147 9.83 -28.03 3.28
CA LEU A 147 9.26 -26.72 2.95
C LEU A 147 8.57 -26.74 1.58
N GLN A 148 9.20 -27.37 0.58
CA GLN A 148 8.61 -27.50 -0.75
C GLN A 148 7.32 -28.32 -0.78
N ARG A 149 7.20 -29.36 0.04
CA ARG A 149 5.95 -30.13 0.19
C ARG A 149 4.84 -29.32 0.85
N LEU A 150 5.18 -28.46 1.82
CA LEU A 150 4.20 -27.67 2.56
C LEU A 150 3.66 -26.48 1.76
N VAL A 151 4.52 -25.76 1.03
CA VAL A 151 4.15 -24.47 0.42
C VAL A 151 4.37 -24.43 -1.11
N GLY A 152 4.86 -25.51 -1.70
CA GLY A 152 5.17 -25.64 -3.12
C GLY A 152 6.66 -25.46 -3.44
N ALA A 153 7.11 -26.03 -4.57
CA ALA A 153 8.53 -26.13 -4.92
C ALA A 153 9.27 -24.78 -5.00
N ARG A 154 8.65 -23.78 -5.63
CA ARG A 154 9.21 -22.43 -5.77
C ARG A 154 9.18 -21.67 -4.45
N ALA A 155 8.00 -21.57 -3.83
CA ALA A 155 7.83 -20.82 -2.59
C ALA A 155 8.65 -21.41 -1.44
N GLY A 156 8.78 -22.73 -1.36
CA GLY A 156 9.59 -23.41 -0.34
C GLY A 156 11.08 -23.11 -0.48
N ARG A 157 11.58 -23.00 -1.73
CA ARG A 157 12.96 -22.59 -2.01
C ARG A 157 13.21 -21.14 -1.62
N GLU A 158 12.35 -20.22 -2.06
CA GLU A 158 12.46 -18.80 -1.73
C GLU A 158 12.36 -18.57 -0.20
N LEU A 159 11.47 -19.29 0.48
CA LEU A 159 11.31 -19.26 1.93
C LEU A 159 12.59 -19.72 2.65
N HIS A 160 13.16 -20.86 2.23
CA HIS A 160 14.37 -21.41 2.82
C HIS A 160 15.57 -20.46 2.66
N GLU A 161 15.76 -19.90 1.47
CA GLU A 161 16.83 -18.94 1.19
C GLU A 161 16.69 -17.68 2.05
N LYS A 162 15.51 -17.08 2.06
CA LYS A 162 15.25 -15.87 2.86
C LYS A 162 15.41 -16.12 4.36
N ALA A 163 14.98 -17.26 4.88
CA ALA A 163 15.16 -17.62 6.29
C ALA A 163 16.65 -17.78 6.65
N ASN A 164 17.50 -18.15 5.69
CA ASN A 164 18.95 -18.19 5.83
C ASN A 164 19.64 -16.85 5.51
N GLY A 165 18.88 -15.75 5.35
CA GLY A 165 19.43 -14.42 5.06
C GLY A 165 19.79 -14.17 3.59
N VAL A 166 19.52 -15.13 2.70
CA VAL A 166 19.79 -14.99 1.27
C VAL A 166 18.60 -14.33 0.58
N ASP A 167 18.75 -13.05 0.25
CA ASP A 167 17.75 -12.29 -0.52
C ASP A 167 18.25 -11.99 -1.93
N ARG A 168 17.60 -12.58 -2.93
CA ARG A 168 17.86 -12.30 -4.36
C ARG A 168 17.04 -11.12 -4.90
N GLY A 169 16.17 -10.55 -4.07
CA GLY A 169 15.38 -9.38 -4.42
C GLY A 169 16.26 -8.17 -4.76
N ARG A 170 15.79 -7.36 -5.71
CA ARG A 170 16.41 -6.09 -6.06
C ARG A 170 15.39 -4.98 -5.88
N VAL A 171 15.86 -3.77 -5.56
CA VAL A 171 15.03 -2.57 -5.63
C VAL A 171 14.76 -2.33 -7.11
N VAL A 172 13.50 -2.39 -7.51
CA VAL A 172 13.07 -2.16 -8.89
C VAL A 172 12.46 -0.77 -8.96
N PRO A 173 13.12 0.20 -9.61
CA PRO A 173 12.56 1.52 -9.76
C PRO A 173 11.19 1.44 -10.41
N ASN A 174 10.22 2.08 -9.79
CA ASN A 174 8.89 2.21 -10.34
C ASN A 174 8.52 3.68 -10.30
N ALA A 175 7.77 4.13 -11.31
CA ALA A 175 6.97 5.32 -11.11
C ALA A 175 6.07 5.03 -9.90
N VAL A 176 5.88 6.01 -9.02
CA VAL A 176 4.80 5.94 -8.03
C VAL A 176 3.58 5.50 -8.81
N SER A 177 3.05 4.30 -8.54
CA SER A 177 1.68 4.03 -8.95
C SER A 177 0.89 5.02 -8.11
N ARG A 178 0.70 6.22 -8.69
CA ARG A 178 -0.17 7.25 -8.12
C ARG A 178 -1.42 6.46 -7.83
N SER A 179 -1.74 6.37 -6.57
CA SER A 179 -2.95 5.74 -6.11
C SER A 179 -3.62 6.80 -5.28
N LEU A 180 -4.93 6.82 -5.34
CA LEU A 180 -5.72 7.72 -4.54
C LEU A 180 -6.53 6.83 -3.62
N ALA A 181 -6.36 7.01 -2.32
CA ALA A 181 -7.16 6.35 -1.32
C ALA A 181 -8.09 7.33 -0.62
N THR A 182 -9.17 6.78 -0.11
CA THR A 182 -10.15 7.49 0.70
C THR A 182 -10.65 6.53 1.75
N GLU A 183 -10.63 6.96 3.00
CA GLU A 183 -11.05 6.18 4.14
C GLU A 183 -12.29 6.79 4.80
N ARG A 184 -13.15 5.92 5.31
CA ARG A 184 -14.34 6.24 6.09
C ARG A 184 -14.27 5.46 7.41
N PRO A 185 -13.72 6.07 8.48
CA PRO A 185 -13.80 5.49 9.81
C PRO A 185 -15.23 5.63 10.36
N PHE A 186 -15.66 4.66 11.15
CA PHE A 186 -16.92 4.72 11.90
C PHE A 186 -16.67 5.16 13.34
N THR A 187 -17.57 5.98 13.89
CA THR A 187 -17.46 6.48 15.27
C THR A 187 -17.60 5.36 16.30
N ARG A 188 -18.36 4.31 15.96
CA ARG A 188 -18.51 3.07 16.72
C ARG A 188 -18.40 1.92 15.73
N ASP A 189 -17.93 0.76 16.18
CA ASP A 189 -17.82 -0.40 15.30
C ASP A 189 -19.20 -0.75 14.73
N GLU A 190 -19.30 -0.71 13.41
CA GLU A 190 -20.55 -0.74 12.66
C GLU A 190 -20.88 -2.17 12.19
N LEU A 191 -22.17 -2.50 12.23
CA LEU A 191 -22.71 -3.80 11.83
C LEU A 191 -23.71 -3.68 10.68
N ASP A 192 -24.33 -2.52 10.52
CA ASP A 192 -25.36 -2.28 9.52
C ASP A 192 -24.78 -2.23 8.10
N PRO A 193 -25.11 -3.19 7.21
CA PRO A 193 -24.68 -3.17 5.83
C PRO A 193 -25.15 -1.91 5.07
N GLY A 194 -26.26 -1.29 5.48
CA GLY A 194 -26.75 -0.04 4.90
C GLY A 194 -25.80 1.13 5.17
N ARG A 195 -25.27 1.23 6.39
CA ARG A 195 -24.21 2.20 6.74
C ARG A 195 -22.91 1.92 6.03
N HIS A 196 -22.52 0.65 5.88
CA HIS A 196 -21.34 0.29 5.08
C HIS A 196 -21.48 0.71 3.62
N ARG A 197 -22.64 0.45 2.99
CA ARG A 197 -22.91 0.88 1.61
C ARG A 197 -22.88 2.41 1.47
N ARG A 198 -23.44 3.16 2.42
CA ARG A 198 -23.34 4.63 2.42
C ARG A 198 -21.90 5.14 2.52
N ALA A 199 -21.09 4.52 3.37
CA ALA A 199 -19.66 4.84 3.48
C ALA A 199 -18.92 4.56 2.16
N LEU A 200 -19.17 3.41 1.52
CA LEU A 200 -18.61 3.05 0.22
C LEU A 200 -19.02 4.03 -0.88
N LEU A 201 -20.30 4.41 -0.95
CA LEU A 201 -20.81 5.40 -1.91
C LEU A 201 -20.13 6.76 -1.71
N SER A 202 -20.02 7.20 -0.46
CA SER A 202 -19.31 8.45 -0.12
C SER A 202 -17.84 8.40 -0.51
N ALA A 203 -17.14 7.30 -0.21
CA ALA A 203 -15.73 7.13 -0.53
C ALA A 203 -15.50 7.06 -2.05
N ALA A 204 -16.33 6.32 -2.77
CA ALA A 204 -16.23 6.20 -4.23
C ALA A 204 -16.54 7.51 -4.95
N GLY A 205 -17.49 8.30 -4.44
CA GLY A 205 -17.81 9.62 -4.97
C GLY A 205 -16.68 10.63 -4.77
N GLU A 206 -16.07 10.67 -3.57
CA GLU A 206 -14.88 11.50 -3.33
C GLU A 206 -13.71 11.07 -4.23
N LEU A 207 -13.47 9.76 -4.32
CA LEU A 207 -12.39 9.21 -5.13
C LEU A 207 -12.57 9.54 -6.61
N GLY A 208 -13.78 9.39 -7.14
CA GLY A 208 -14.12 9.76 -8.52
C GLY A 208 -13.94 11.26 -8.79
N ALA A 209 -14.39 12.12 -7.87
CA ALA A 209 -14.20 13.57 -7.99
C ALA A 209 -12.71 13.96 -7.97
N ARG A 210 -11.92 13.36 -7.08
CA ARG A 210 -10.46 13.60 -7.01
C ARG A 210 -9.73 13.11 -8.26
N LEU A 211 -10.12 11.96 -8.80
CA LEU A 211 -9.57 11.45 -10.06
C LEU A 211 -9.82 12.41 -11.23
N ARG A 212 -11.07 12.89 -11.37
CA ARG A 212 -11.43 13.85 -12.41
C ARG A 212 -10.75 15.21 -12.24
N ALA A 213 -10.62 15.70 -11.00
CA ALA A 213 -9.89 16.94 -10.72
C ALA A 213 -8.39 16.88 -11.07
N LEU A 214 -7.82 15.67 -11.19
CA LEU A 214 -6.43 15.43 -11.57
C LEU A 214 -6.28 14.97 -13.02
N ASP A 215 -7.36 14.94 -13.80
CA ASP A 215 -7.41 14.36 -15.16
C ASP A 215 -6.84 12.93 -15.22
N LYS A 216 -7.14 12.13 -14.19
CA LYS A 216 -6.72 10.73 -14.08
C LYS A 216 -7.89 9.77 -14.10
N VAL A 217 -7.62 8.57 -14.61
CA VAL A 217 -8.50 7.39 -14.52
C VAL A 217 -7.79 6.27 -13.77
N CYS A 218 -8.51 5.30 -13.22
CA CYS A 218 -7.92 4.15 -12.53
C CYS A 218 -8.24 2.82 -13.23
N ARG A 219 -7.29 1.88 -13.19
CA ARG A 219 -7.43 0.53 -13.77
C ARG A 219 -7.90 -0.50 -12.76
N SER A 220 -7.65 -0.29 -11.48
CA SER A 220 -8.06 -1.20 -10.42
C SER A 220 -8.57 -0.45 -9.20
N LEU A 221 -9.49 -1.08 -8.49
CA LEU A 221 -10.02 -0.59 -7.23
C LEU A 221 -9.76 -1.63 -6.13
N THR A 222 -9.14 -1.18 -5.05
CA THR A 222 -8.84 -1.98 -3.87
C THR A 222 -9.75 -1.55 -2.71
N LEU A 223 -10.51 -2.49 -2.17
CA LEU A 223 -11.31 -2.33 -0.95
C LEU A 223 -10.54 -2.93 0.23
N THR A 224 -10.37 -2.14 1.29
CA THR A 224 -9.87 -2.61 2.59
C THR A 224 -10.92 -2.38 3.66
N VAL A 225 -11.32 -3.45 4.35
CA VAL A 225 -12.23 -3.41 5.49
C VAL A 225 -11.42 -3.71 6.74
N ARG A 226 -11.42 -2.78 7.72
CA ARG A 226 -10.79 -2.98 9.03
C ARG A 226 -11.86 -3.31 10.06
N TYR A 227 -11.61 -4.36 10.85
CA TYR A 227 -12.56 -4.86 11.84
C TYR A 227 -12.26 -4.35 13.25
N ALA A 228 -13.20 -4.58 14.17
CA ALA A 228 -13.07 -4.20 15.57
C ALA A 228 -11.84 -4.82 16.27
N ASP A 229 -11.42 -6.02 15.86
CA ASP A 229 -10.23 -6.73 16.36
C ASP A 229 -8.90 -6.22 15.79
N ARG A 230 -8.94 -5.11 15.02
CA ARG A 230 -7.82 -4.52 14.28
C ARG A 230 -7.26 -5.36 13.14
N SER A 231 -7.84 -6.52 12.84
CA SER A 231 -7.53 -7.24 11.61
C SER A 231 -8.13 -6.50 10.41
N ALA A 232 -7.64 -6.81 9.21
CA ALA A 232 -8.13 -6.21 7.98
C ALA A 232 -8.23 -7.24 6.86
N THR A 233 -9.23 -7.10 6.00
CA THR A 233 -9.31 -7.84 4.74
C THR A 233 -9.24 -6.87 3.59
N THR A 234 -8.36 -7.18 2.63
CA THR A 234 -8.16 -6.38 1.42
C THR A 234 -8.49 -7.22 0.20
N ARG A 235 -9.27 -6.65 -0.73
CA ARG A 235 -9.59 -7.25 -2.03
C ARG A 235 -9.43 -6.21 -3.13
N THR A 236 -8.81 -6.62 -4.22
CA THR A 236 -8.58 -5.77 -5.38
C THR A 236 -9.33 -6.35 -6.57
N ARG A 237 -9.91 -5.48 -7.39
CA ARG A 237 -10.51 -5.85 -8.67
C ARG A 237 -10.03 -4.91 -9.77
N THR A 238 -9.54 -5.50 -10.86
CA THR A 238 -9.28 -4.77 -12.10
C THR A 238 -10.62 -4.41 -12.76
N LEU A 239 -10.77 -3.15 -13.13
CA LEU A 239 -11.95 -2.64 -13.82
C LEU A 239 -11.91 -3.11 -15.28
N PRO A 240 -13.07 -3.36 -15.90
CA PRO A 240 -13.13 -3.73 -17.33
C PRO A 240 -12.47 -2.67 -18.21
N GLU A 241 -12.65 -1.40 -17.84
CA GLU A 241 -12.08 -0.24 -18.52
C GLU A 241 -11.55 0.76 -17.49
N PRO A 242 -10.44 1.46 -17.78
CA PRO A 242 -9.94 2.52 -16.91
C PRO A 242 -10.98 3.63 -16.76
N THR A 243 -11.36 3.98 -15.53
CA THR A 243 -12.41 4.98 -15.32
C THR A 243 -12.21 5.83 -14.07
N ALA A 244 -12.80 7.04 -14.10
CA ALA A 244 -12.96 7.94 -12.96
C ALA A 244 -14.44 8.17 -12.59
N HIS A 245 -15.38 7.41 -13.18
CA HIS A 245 -16.81 7.61 -12.96
C HIS A 245 -17.26 7.07 -11.61
N SER A 246 -17.91 7.94 -10.83
CA SER A 246 -18.28 7.64 -9.44
C SER A 246 -19.26 6.48 -9.38
N ALA A 247 -20.18 6.38 -10.34
CA ALA A 247 -21.12 5.27 -10.47
C ALA A 247 -20.42 3.91 -10.71
N ALA A 248 -19.44 3.87 -11.63
CA ALA A 248 -18.70 2.65 -11.94
C ALA A 248 -17.81 2.19 -10.77
N LEU A 249 -17.17 3.15 -10.08
CA LEU A 249 -16.40 2.90 -8.86
C LEU A 249 -17.30 2.38 -7.73
N THR A 250 -18.46 2.99 -7.53
CA THR A 250 -19.44 2.57 -6.50
C THR A 250 -19.94 1.15 -6.76
N ARG A 251 -20.34 0.84 -8.00
CA ARG A 251 -20.76 -0.51 -8.40
C ARG A 251 -19.66 -1.53 -8.14
N THR A 252 -18.41 -1.14 -8.36
CA THR A 252 -17.26 -2.00 -8.09
C THR A 252 -16.97 -2.20 -6.62
N ALA A 253 -17.03 -1.13 -5.84
CA ALA A 253 -16.91 -1.18 -4.39
C ALA A 253 -17.99 -2.07 -3.76
N TYR A 254 -19.23 -2.00 -4.23
CA TYR A 254 -20.32 -2.87 -3.77
C TYR A 254 -20.07 -4.34 -4.12
N GLY A 255 -19.67 -4.65 -5.35
CA GLY A 255 -19.35 -6.04 -5.72
C GLY A 255 -18.18 -6.62 -4.92
N LEU A 256 -17.14 -5.82 -4.64
CA LEU A 256 -16.03 -6.20 -3.77
C LEU A 256 -16.52 -6.46 -2.33
N TYR A 257 -17.37 -5.58 -1.81
CA TYR A 257 -17.95 -5.70 -0.47
C TYR A 257 -18.84 -6.93 -0.32
N GLU A 258 -19.68 -7.22 -1.31
CA GLU A 258 -20.53 -8.42 -1.33
C GLU A 258 -19.70 -9.70 -1.38
N ALA A 259 -18.63 -9.72 -2.19
CA ALA A 259 -17.72 -10.86 -2.29
C ALA A 259 -16.92 -11.14 -0.99
N LEU A 260 -16.81 -10.16 -0.08
CA LEU A 260 -16.23 -10.41 1.24
C LEU A 260 -17.13 -11.26 2.15
N GLY A 261 -18.44 -11.29 1.89
CA GLY A 261 -19.39 -12.10 2.65
C GLY A 261 -19.34 -11.84 4.15
N LEU A 262 -19.37 -10.57 4.56
CA LEU A 262 -19.22 -10.19 5.97
C LEU A 262 -20.36 -10.76 6.83
N GLN A 263 -20.09 -11.88 7.50
CA GLN A 263 -21.04 -12.58 8.37
C GLN A 263 -21.22 -11.85 9.72
N ARG A 264 -21.86 -10.67 9.70
CA ARG A 264 -22.04 -9.80 10.89
C ARG A 264 -20.72 -9.38 11.55
N ALA A 265 -19.65 -9.25 10.76
CA ALA A 265 -18.40 -8.71 11.24
C ALA A 265 -18.56 -7.23 11.63
N ARG A 266 -18.05 -6.85 12.81
CA ARG A 266 -18.00 -5.45 13.26
C ARG A 266 -16.92 -4.70 12.51
N VAL A 267 -17.29 -3.69 11.75
CA VAL A 267 -16.39 -2.90 10.90
C VAL A 267 -16.07 -1.57 11.56
N ARG A 268 -14.78 -1.27 11.69
CA ARG A 268 -14.28 -0.03 12.27
C ARG A 268 -14.00 1.04 11.22
N ALA A 269 -13.53 0.63 10.04
CA ALA A 269 -13.26 1.53 8.93
C ALA A 269 -13.34 0.81 7.59
N ILE A 270 -13.71 1.56 6.55
CA ILE A 270 -13.69 1.12 5.16
C ILE A 270 -12.81 2.08 4.37
N ALA A 271 -11.86 1.55 3.60
CA ALA A 271 -11.01 2.31 2.71
C ALA A 271 -11.13 1.80 1.27
N LEU A 272 -11.24 2.73 0.32
CA LEU A 272 -11.12 2.47 -1.11
C LEU A 272 -9.83 3.08 -1.61
N ARG A 273 -9.11 2.36 -2.48
CA ARG A 273 -7.91 2.83 -3.16
C ARG A 273 -8.03 2.59 -4.66
N ALA A 274 -7.94 3.65 -5.45
CA ALA A 274 -7.78 3.60 -6.89
C ALA A 274 -6.31 3.37 -7.24
N GLU A 275 -6.03 2.39 -8.07
CA GLU A 275 -4.69 1.96 -8.46
C GLU A 275 -4.57 1.91 -9.99
N GLY A 276 -3.33 1.86 -10.48
CA GLY A 276 -3.04 1.90 -11.92
C GLY A 276 -3.55 3.18 -12.56
N LEU A 277 -3.22 4.33 -11.96
CA LEU A 277 -3.67 5.61 -12.48
C LEU A 277 -2.99 5.97 -13.79
N ASP A 278 -3.80 6.40 -14.75
CA ASP A 278 -3.36 6.81 -16.08
C ASP A 278 -3.97 8.16 -16.44
N ALA A 279 -3.41 8.85 -17.43
CA ALA A 279 -4.01 10.08 -17.94
C ALA A 279 -5.37 9.77 -18.58
N ALA A 280 -6.38 10.58 -18.30
CA ALA A 280 -7.73 10.36 -18.83
C ALA A 280 -7.77 10.37 -20.36
N GLU A 281 -6.87 11.12 -21.00
CA GLU A 281 -6.69 11.17 -22.47
C GLU A 281 -6.29 9.82 -23.10
N HIS A 282 -5.58 8.96 -22.34
CA HIS A 282 -5.16 7.64 -22.81
C HIS A 282 -6.16 6.53 -22.45
N ALA A 283 -7.25 6.88 -21.77
CA ALA A 283 -8.28 5.93 -21.39
C ALA A 283 -9.10 5.53 -22.62
N SER A 284 -8.89 4.30 -23.11
CA SER A 284 -9.80 3.71 -24.06
C SER A 284 -11.13 3.38 -23.36
N HIS A 285 -12.21 3.94 -23.88
CA HIS A 285 -13.57 3.68 -23.40
C HIS A 285 -14.40 3.10 -24.54
N GLN A 286 -15.17 2.06 -24.24
CA GLN A 286 -16.13 1.52 -25.20
C GLN A 286 -17.35 2.42 -25.27
N LEU A 287 -17.50 3.13 -26.41
CA LEU A 287 -18.72 3.89 -26.67
C LEU A 287 -19.93 2.97 -26.63
N THR A 288 -20.90 3.31 -25.78
CA THR A 288 -22.18 2.62 -25.69
C THR A 288 -23.24 3.50 -26.34
N PHE A 289 -24.15 2.91 -27.12
CA PHE A 289 -25.29 3.63 -27.73
C PHE A 289 -26.40 3.95 -26.73
N ASP A 290 -26.19 3.70 -25.43
CA ASP A 290 -27.14 3.96 -24.37
C ASP A 290 -27.01 5.42 -23.88
N PRO A 291 -28.03 6.28 -24.09
CA PRO A 291 -27.99 7.68 -23.69
C PRO A 291 -27.99 7.88 -22.16
N VAL A 292 -28.30 6.83 -21.37
CA VAL A 292 -28.33 6.91 -19.91
C VAL A 292 -26.92 7.15 -19.35
N ASP A 293 -25.91 6.45 -19.84
CA ASP A 293 -24.54 6.58 -19.35
C ASP A 293 -23.96 7.96 -19.65
N GLU A 294 -24.25 8.51 -20.83
CA GLU A 294 -23.80 9.85 -21.21
C GLU A 294 -24.44 10.94 -20.33
N LYS A 295 -25.74 10.80 -20.03
CA LYS A 295 -26.46 11.71 -19.14
C LYS A 295 -25.87 11.70 -17.73
N VAL A 296 -25.55 10.53 -17.19
CA VAL A 296 -24.94 10.40 -15.85
C VAL A 296 -23.57 11.09 -15.82
N ARG A 297 -22.76 10.96 -16.87
CA ARG A 297 -21.45 11.65 -16.96
C ARG A 297 -21.58 13.16 -16.98
N ARG A 298 -22.49 13.70 -17.82
CA ARG A 298 -22.74 15.15 -17.85
C ARG A 298 -23.22 15.67 -16.49
N ILE A 299 -24.02 14.89 -15.77
CA ILE A 299 -24.45 15.24 -14.40
C ILE A 299 -23.26 15.26 -13.45
N GLU A 300 -22.33 14.29 -13.53
CA GLU A 300 -21.11 14.28 -12.71
C GLU A 300 -20.25 15.53 -12.94
N GLU A 301 -20.03 15.92 -14.20
CA GLU A 301 -19.26 17.13 -14.54
C GLU A 301 -19.91 18.41 -14.00
N VAL A 302 -21.24 18.53 -14.09
CA VAL A 302 -21.99 19.66 -13.53
C VAL A 302 -21.90 19.65 -12.00
N ALA A 303 -22.06 18.48 -11.38
CA ALA A 303 -21.96 18.32 -9.93
C ALA A 303 -20.55 18.68 -9.42
N ASP A 304 -19.50 18.30 -10.14
CA ASP A 304 -18.13 18.62 -9.78
C ASP A 304 -17.84 20.11 -9.90
N ARG A 305 -18.33 20.78 -10.96
CA ARG A 305 -18.25 22.25 -11.07
C ARG A 305 -18.98 22.95 -9.93
N ALA A 306 -20.15 22.45 -9.54
CA ALA A 306 -20.88 22.98 -8.39
C ALA A 306 -20.09 22.79 -7.08
N ARG A 307 -19.48 21.60 -6.87
CA ARG A 307 -18.64 21.33 -5.69
C ARG A 307 -17.39 22.19 -5.64
N ALA A 308 -16.75 22.44 -6.79
CA ALA A 308 -15.57 23.30 -6.87
C ALA A 308 -15.91 24.76 -6.46
N LYS A 309 -17.11 25.25 -6.82
CA LYS A 309 -17.53 26.62 -6.52
C LYS A 309 -18.14 26.80 -5.12
N PHE A 310 -18.94 25.84 -4.66
CA PHE A 310 -19.76 25.97 -3.44
C PHE A 310 -19.37 25.00 -2.32
N GLY A 311 -18.31 24.21 -2.52
CA GLY A 311 -17.78 23.25 -1.55
C GLY A 311 -18.30 21.82 -1.75
N PRO A 312 -17.67 20.84 -1.08
CA PRO A 312 -17.88 19.40 -1.36
C PRO A 312 -19.30 18.90 -1.03
N ARG A 313 -20.03 19.62 -0.17
CA ARG A 313 -21.41 19.29 0.22
C ARG A 313 -22.49 19.95 -0.64
N ALA A 314 -22.12 20.73 -1.65
CA ALA A 314 -23.07 21.46 -2.50
C ALA A 314 -23.97 20.52 -3.31
N VAL A 315 -23.43 19.40 -3.80
CA VAL A 315 -24.19 18.37 -4.52
C VAL A 315 -23.79 17.00 -4.00
N MET A 316 -24.74 16.26 -3.44
CA MET A 316 -24.52 14.95 -2.86
C MET A 316 -25.58 13.96 -3.36
N PRO A 317 -25.26 12.65 -3.48
CA PRO A 317 -26.28 11.63 -3.67
C PRO A 317 -27.36 11.74 -2.58
N GLY A 318 -28.65 11.64 -2.96
CA GLY A 318 -29.76 11.76 -2.01
C GLY A 318 -29.69 10.77 -0.84
N THR A 319 -29.11 9.58 -1.06
CA THR A 319 -28.86 8.58 -0.01
C THR A 319 -27.89 9.05 1.09
N LEU A 320 -27.11 10.10 0.84
CA LEU A 320 -26.17 10.70 1.79
C LEU A 320 -26.68 12.00 2.43
N ALA A 321 -27.87 12.47 2.06
CA ALA A 321 -28.42 13.76 2.52
C ALA A 321 -29.13 13.68 3.88
N ALA A 322 -29.06 12.54 4.58
CA ALA A 322 -29.73 12.26 5.85
C ALA A 322 -28.76 12.24 7.03
#